data_AF-A0A7C5MP66-F1
#
_entry.id   AF-A0A7C5MP66-F1
#
_cell.length_a   1.000
_cell.length_b   1.000
_cell.length_c   1.000
_cell.angle_alpha   90.00
_cell.angle_beta   90.00
_cell.angle_gamma   90.00
#
_symmetry.space_group_name_H-M   'P 1'
#
loop_
_entity.id
_entity.type
_entity.pdbx_description
1 polymer ?
#
loop_
_entity_poly.entity_id
_entity_poly.type
_entity_poly.pdbx_seq_one_letter_code
_entity_poly.pdbx_strand_id
1 'polypeptide(L)'
;MEEIDFCWRAKNFGHKIMYTPHGRAWHLGGGTLPKTSSRKTFLNARNSLATLLKNFPTSQVGYKFFLRLVLDGVWAARALVQGDFSTIGAILKAHWSIFLSFGYWIKARRKLYGKLDHIPRQHTGYYSRSIVWQHFAKGVKKFGDLKK
;
A
#
# COMPACT_ATOMS: atom_id res chain seq x y z
N MET A 1 -7.95 -1.55 0.08
CA MET A 1 -6.69 -1.55 0.87
C MET A 1 -6.70 -2.58 1.99
N GLU A 2 -7.80 -2.72 2.73
CA GLU A 2 -7.95 -3.80 3.73
C GLU A 2 -7.87 -5.19 3.09
N GLU A 3 -8.47 -5.38 1.91
CA GLU A 3 -8.33 -6.61 1.10
C GLU A 3 -6.85 -6.94 0.80
N ILE A 4 -6.03 -5.93 0.48
CA ILE A 4 -4.61 -6.08 0.16
C ILE A 4 -3.85 -6.50 1.41
N ASP A 5 -4.15 -5.87 2.56
CA ASP A 5 -3.60 -6.25 3.85
C ASP A 5 -3.91 -7.70 4.19
N PHE A 6 -5.18 -8.11 4.04
CA PHE A 6 -5.61 -9.48 4.30
C PHE A 6 -4.91 -10.50 3.41
N CYS A 7 -4.92 -10.29 2.09
CA CYS A 7 -4.26 -11.17 1.14
C CYS A 7 -2.76 -11.26 1.38
N TRP A 8 -2.10 -10.15 1.73
CA TRP A 8 -0.68 -10.17 2.05
C TRP A 8 -0.39 -10.96 3.32
N ARG A 9 -1.18 -10.75 4.37
CA ARG A 9 -1.07 -11.54 5.61
C ARG A 9 -1.24 -13.02 5.34
N ALA A 10 -2.29 -13.40 4.61
CA ALA A 10 -2.54 -14.79 4.24
C ALA A 10 -1.33 -15.39 3.49
N LYS A 11 -0.74 -14.65 2.54
CA LYS A 11 0.49 -15.08 1.87
C LYS A 11 1.70 -15.19 2.80
N ASN A 12 1.84 -14.31 3.78
CA ASN A 12 2.92 -14.41 4.78
C ASN A 12 2.77 -15.66 5.66
N PHE A 13 1.56 -16.20 5.81
CA PHE A 13 1.28 -17.49 6.46
C PHE A 13 1.30 -18.69 5.50
N GLY A 14 1.75 -18.53 4.25
CA GLY A 14 1.87 -19.62 3.29
C GLY A 14 0.59 -19.97 2.53
N HIS A 15 -0.50 -19.21 2.70
CA HIS A 15 -1.73 -19.42 1.93
C HIS A 15 -1.60 -18.90 0.49
N LYS A 16 -2.36 -19.53 -0.41
CA LYS A 16 -2.51 -19.10 -1.81
C LYS A 16 -3.69 -18.14 -1.95
N ILE A 17 -3.53 -17.13 -2.82
CA ILE A 17 -4.62 -16.23 -3.21
C ILE A 17 -5.10 -16.66 -4.58
N MET A 18 -6.37 -17.05 -4.68
CA MET A 18 -6.99 -17.58 -5.88
C MET A 18 -8.19 -16.72 -6.25
N TYR A 19 -8.55 -16.67 -7.54
CA TYR A 19 -9.79 -16.07 -8.02
C TYR A 19 -10.45 -17.00 -9.02
N THR A 20 -11.78 -16.93 -9.15
CA THR A 20 -12.53 -17.68 -10.16
C THR A 20 -13.00 -16.71 -11.26
N PRO A 21 -12.61 -16.91 -12.52
CA PRO A 21 -13.05 -16.05 -13.61
C PRO A 21 -14.52 -16.24 -13.98
N HIS A 22 -15.12 -17.37 -13.60
CA HIS A 22 -16.52 -17.70 -13.91
C HIS A 22 -17.53 -16.94 -13.05
N GLY A 23 -17.13 -16.55 -11.83
CA GLY A 23 -17.95 -15.73 -10.94
C GLY A 23 -17.86 -14.25 -11.32
N ARG A 24 -18.94 -13.68 -11.86
CA ARG A 24 -19.01 -12.24 -12.15
C ARG A 24 -19.87 -11.53 -11.12
N ALA A 25 -19.30 -10.53 -10.46
CA ALA A 25 -20.01 -9.61 -9.59
C ALA A 25 -19.85 -8.18 -10.13
N TRP A 26 -20.95 -7.45 -10.19
CA TRP A 26 -20.94 -6.04 -10.59
C TRP A 26 -20.70 -5.19 -9.33
N HIS A 27 -19.70 -4.33 -9.39
CA HIS A 27 -19.33 -3.46 -8.27
C HIS A 27 -19.32 -2.00 -8.71
N LEU A 28 -19.96 -1.14 -7.91
CA LEU A 28 -19.86 0.31 -8.06
C LEU A 28 -18.56 0.81 -7.41
N GLY A 29 -17.56 1.11 -8.25
CA GLY A 29 -16.27 1.61 -7.80
C GLY A 29 -16.37 2.92 -7.03
N GLY A 30 -16.06 2.88 -5.73
CA GLY A 30 -16.03 4.08 -4.88
C GLY A 30 -17.39 4.56 -4.38
N GLY A 31 -18.39 3.67 -4.28
CA GLY A 31 -19.74 4.02 -3.81
C GLY A 31 -19.84 4.67 -2.42
N THR A 32 -18.85 4.48 -1.54
CA THR A 32 -18.87 5.06 -0.18
C THR A 32 -18.17 6.42 -0.09
N LEU A 33 -17.07 6.63 -0.81
CA LEU A 33 -16.28 7.86 -0.76
C LEU A 33 -15.81 8.25 -2.17
N PRO A 34 -16.11 9.49 -2.62
CA PRO A 34 -15.70 9.96 -3.94
C PRO A 34 -14.18 10.12 -4.03
N LYS A 35 -13.65 10.06 -5.26
CA LYS A 35 -12.19 10.15 -5.51
C LYS A 35 -11.57 11.48 -5.05
N THR A 36 -12.34 12.56 -5.07
CA THR A 36 -11.94 13.91 -4.65
C THR A 36 -11.99 14.13 -3.14
N SER A 37 -12.45 13.13 -2.36
CA SER A 37 -12.56 13.27 -0.91
C SER A 37 -11.20 13.26 -0.23
N SER A 38 -10.85 14.35 0.45
CA SER A 38 -9.67 14.43 1.32
C SER A 38 -9.65 13.35 2.41
N ARG A 39 -10.82 12.95 2.94
CA ARG A 39 -10.95 11.83 3.87
C ARG A 39 -10.50 10.51 3.24
N LYS A 40 -10.87 10.27 1.98
CA LYS A 40 -10.43 9.08 1.24
C LYS A 40 -8.91 9.09 1.01
N THR A 41 -8.37 10.24 0.61
CA THR A 41 -6.92 10.46 0.47
C THR A 41 -6.19 10.12 1.78
N PHE A 42 -6.65 10.65 2.91
CA PHE A 42 -6.09 10.36 4.24
C PHE A 42 -6.14 8.87 4.56
N LEU A 43 -7.31 8.23 4.41
CA LEU A 43 -7.48 6.82 4.72
C LEU A 43 -6.57 5.94 3.84
N ASN A 44 -6.47 6.24 2.55
CA ASN A 44 -5.60 5.51 1.63
C ASN A 44 -4.12 5.68 2.00
N ALA A 45 -3.65 6.90 2.26
CA ALA A 45 -2.26 7.13 2.64
C ALA A 45 -1.93 6.44 3.98
N ARG A 46 -2.75 6.63 5.02
CA ARG A 46 -2.55 6.05 6.35
C ARG A 46 -2.58 4.53 6.29
N ASN A 47 -3.62 3.96 5.69
CA ASN A 47 -3.75 2.50 5.61
C ASN A 47 -2.63 1.88 4.76
N SER A 48 -2.11 2.59 3.75
CA SER A 48 -1.05 2.05 2.88
C SER A 48 0.25 1.92 3.66
N LEU A 49 0.58 2.93 4.45
CA LEU A 49 1.74 2.93 5.34
C LEU A 49 1.59 1.86 6.43
N ALA A 50 0.41 1.73 7.04
CA ALA A 50 0.14 0.68 8.03
C ALA A 50 0.27 -0.73 7.43
N THR A 51 -0.28 -0.98 6.24
CA THR A 51 -0.15 -2.27 5.52
C THR A 51 1.31 -2.57 5.19
N LEU A 52 2.09 -1.57 4.77
CA LEU A 52 3.53 -1.71 4.51
C LEU A 52 4.27 -2.10 5.79
N LEU A 53 4.06 -1.32 6.86
CA LEU A 53 4.71 -1.52 8.16
C LEU A 53 4.39 -2.88 8.76
N LYS A 54 3.17 -3.41 8.57
CA LYS A 54 2.81 -4.73 9.07
C LYS A 54 3.48 -5.84 8.26
N ASN A 55 3.43 -5.80 6.93
CA ASN A 55 3.56 -7.03 6.14
C ASN A 55 4.91 -7.23 5.42
N PHE A 56 5.73 -6.20 5.23
CA PHE A 56 7.04 -6.40 4.60
C PHE A 56 7.97 -7.21 5.49
N PRO A 57 8.90 -8.01 4.94
CA PRO A 57 9.99 -8.62 5.71
C PRO A 57 10.78 -7.58 6.50
N THR A 58 11.29 -7.95 7.68
CA THR A 58 12.00 -7.02 8.57
C THR A 58 13.24 -6.40 7.91
N SER A 59 13.92 -7.14 7.03
CA SER A 59 15.05 -6.62 6.24
C SER A 59 14.67 -5.58 5.19
N GLN A 60 13.38 -5.43 4.85
CA GLN A 60 12.92 -4.54 3.78
C GLN A 60 12.03 -3.39 4.27
N VAL A 61 11.35 -3.57 5.41
CA VAL A 61 10.32 -2.63 5.87
C VAL A 61 10.86 -1.20 6.02
N GLY A 62 12.08 -1.02 6.52
CA GLY A 62 12.69 0.31 6.73
C GLY A 62 12.85 1.10 5.43
N TYR A 63 13.62 0.57 4.48
CA TYR A 63 13.86 1.28 3.22
C TYR A 63 12.58 1.39 2.37
N LYS A 64 11.69 0.40 2.42
CA LYS A 64 10.38 0.47 1.71
C LYS A 64 9.49 1.55 2.31
N PHE A 65 9.48 1.70 3.63
CA PHE A 65 8.75 2.75 4.32
C PHE A 65 9.29 4.12 3.92
N PHE A 66 10.61 4.31 3.93
CA PHE A 66 11.25 5.54 3.46
C PHE A 66 10.89 5.87 2.00
N LEU A 67 11.05 4.91 1.08
CA LEU A 67 10.67 5.10 -0.33
C LEU A 67 9.19 5.46 -0.49
N ARG A 68 8.32 4.91 0.36
CA ARG A 68 6.90 5.25 0.33
C ARG A 68 6.65 6.70 0.75
N LEU A 69 7.36 7.20 1.77
CA LEU A 69 7.26 8.62 2.17
C LEU A 69 7.74 9.55 1.05
N VAL A 70 8.81 9.18 0.34
CA VAL A 70 9.30 9.94 -0.84
C VAL A 70 8.24 9.97 -1.94
N LEU A 71 7.60 8.84 -2.25
CA LEU A 71 6.52 8.78 -3.24
C LEU A 71 5.29 9.58 -2.84
N ASP A 72 4.93 9.59 -1.55
CA ASP A 72 3.85 10.45 -1.04
C ASP A 72 4.25 11.94 -1.15
N GLY A 73 5.54 12.27 -0.98
CA GLY A 73 6.08 13.61 -1.22
C GLY A 73 5.96 14.04 -2.69
N VAL A 74 6.25 13.15 -3.64
CA VAL A 74 6.04 13.42 -5.08
C VAL A 74 4.56 13.65 -5.38
N TRP A 75 3.66 12.89 -4.74
CA TRP A 75 2.22 13.10 -4.88
C TRP A 75 1.78 14.44 -4.28
N ALA A 76 2.28 14.82 -3.10
CA ALA A 76 2.01 16.11 -2.48
C ALA A 76 2.55 17.29 -3.31
N ALA A 77 3.74 17.16 -3.90
CA ALA A 77 4.30 18.18 -4.79
C ALA A 77 3.42 18.39 -6.04
N ARG A 78 2.91 17.30 -6.63
CA ARG A 78 1.93 17.40 -7.72
C ARG A 78 0.64 18.09 -7.27
N ALA A 79 0.12 17.74 -6.09
CA ALA A 79 -1.09 18.38 -5.55
C ALA A 79 -0.87 19.88 -5.31
N LEU A 80 0.31 20.28 -4.88
CA LEU A 80 0.69 21.68 -4.70
C LEU A 80 0.65 22.46 -6.02
N VAL A 81 1.24 21.92 -7.09
CA VAL A 81 1.18 22.52 -8.44
C VAL A 81 -0.26 22.67 -8.93
N GLN A 82 -1.16 21.80 -8.48
CA GLN A 82 -2.58 21.83 -8.83
C GLN A 82 -3.44 22.69 -7.88
N GLY A 83 -2.84 23.29 -6.83
CA GLY A 83 -3.58 24.04 -5.80
C GLY A 83 -4.45 23.18 -4.87
N ASP A 84 -4.28 21.86 -4.86
CA ASP A 84 -5.05 20.94 -4.02
C ASP A 84 -4.43 20.78 -2.62
N PHE A 85 -4.59 21.83 -1.80
CA PHE A 85 -4.16 21.83 -0.40
C PHE A 85 -4.90 20.78 0.44
N SER A 86 -6.09 20.35 0.02
CA SER A 86 -6.87 19.33 0.73
C SER A 86 -6.19 17.96 0.70
N THR A 87 -5.60 17.61 -0.44
CA THR A 87 -4.80 16.38 -0.59
C THR A 87 -3.51 16.46 0.21
N ILE A 88 -2.81 17.60 0.19
CA ILE A 88 -1.59 17.81 0.97
C ILE A 88 -1.86 17.61 2.46
N GLY A 89 -2.88 18.30 3.00
CA GLY A 89 -3.28 18.18 4.40
C GLY A 89 -3.65 16.74 4.78
N ALA A 90 -4.33 16.02 3.89
CA ALA A 90 -4.68 14.62 4.09
C ALA A 90 -3.46 13.69 4.13
N ILE A 91 -2.46 13.91 3.28
CA ILE A 91 -1.19 13.15 3.26
C ILE A 91 -0.39 13.43 4.55
N LEU A 92 -0.22 14.70 4.92
CA LEU A 92 0.49 15.09 6.14
C LEU A 92 -0.17 14.51 7.39
N LYS A 93 -1.51 14.59 7.48
CA LYS A 93 -2.28 13.99 8.57
C LYS A 93 -2.08 12.48 8.63
N ALA A 94 -1.99 11.80 7.49
CA ALA A 94 -1.74 10.36 7.43
C ALA A 94 -0.34 10.00 7.95
N HIS A 95 0.68 10.76 7.54
CA HIS A 95 2.06 10.56 8.01
C HIS A 95 2.16 10.77 9.52
N TRP A 96 1.61 11.87 10.02
CA TRP A 96 1.60 12.17 11.46
C TRP A 96 0.86 11.10 12.26
N SER A 97 -0.29 10.64 11.75
CA SER A 97 -1.03 9.53 12.36
C SER A 97 -0.16 8.28 12.49
N ILE A 98 0.63 7.94 11.47
CA ILE A 98 1.55 6.79 11.51
C ILE A 98 2.72 7.02 12.45
N PHE A 99 3.32 8.21 12.47
CA PHE A 99 4.46 8.51 13.35
C PHE A 99 4.06 8.52 14.83
N LEU A 100 2.95 9.17 15.18
CA LEU A 100 2.44 9.17 16.56
C LEU A 100 2.01 7.77 17.02
N SER A 101 1.47 6.94 16.11
CA SER A 101 1.06 5.57 16.41
C SER A 101 2.11 4.52 16.03
N PHE A 102 3.37 4.91 15.80
CA PHE A 102 4.37 4.00 15.27
C PHE A 102 4.59 2.78 16.18
N GLY A 103 4.69 3.03 17.49
CA GLY A 103 4.81 1.96 18.50
C GLY A 103 3.62 1.00 18.50
N TYR A 104 2.40 1.48 18.22
CA TYR A 104 1.22 0.63 18.09
C TYR A 104 1.35 -0.32 16.89
N TRP A 105 1.77 0.19 15.72
CA TRP A 105 1.93 -0.64 14.52
C TRP A 105 3.04 -1.68 14.66
N ILE A 106 4.15 -1.32 15.32
CA ILE A 106 5.23 -2.26 15.62
C ILE A 106 4.76 -3.36 16.59
N LYS A 107 4.01 -3.00 17.64
CA LYS A 107 3.40 -3.99 18.55
C LYS A 107 2.41 -4.89 17.81
N ALA A 108 1.56 -4.32 16.94
CA ALA A 108 0.59 -5.08 16.14
C ALA A 108 1.28 -6.07 15.19
N ARG A 109 2.35 -5.64 14.51
CA ARG A 109 3.21 -6.48 13.67
C ARG A 109 3.81 -7.63 14.47
N ARG A 110 4.41 -7.34 15.64
CA ARG A 110 5.00 -8.36 16.51
C ARG A 110 3.96 -9.37 17.01
N LYS A 111 2.77 -8.90 17.41
CA LYS A 111 1.67 -9.79 17.83
C LYS A 111 1.21 -10.69 16.70
N LEU A 112 1.10 -10.15 15.49
CA LEU A 112 0.61 -10.88 14.33
C LEU A 112 1.59 -11.97 13.87
N TYR A 113 2.88 -11.65 13.81
CA TYR A 113 3.90 -12.52 13.25
C TYR A 113 4.82 -13.16 14.29
N GLY A 114 4.56 -12.97 15.59
CA GLY A 114 5.44 -13.47 16.66
C GLY A 114 5.51 -14.99 16.78
N LYS A 115 4.62 -15.72 16.11
CA LYS A 115 4.66 -17.18 15.99
C LYS A 115 5.43 -17.66 14.74
N LEU A 116 5.79 -16.76 13.84
CA LEU A 116 6.63 -17.07 12.68
C LEU A 116 8.08 -16.79 13.06
N ASP A 117 8.99 -17.69 12.68
CA ASP A 117 10.44 -17.47 12.84
C ASP A 117 10.88 -16.20 12.12
N HIS A 118 10.33 -15.97 10.92
CA HIS A 118 10.51 -14.75 10.17
C HIS A 118 9.34 -14.52 9.21
N ILE A 119 9.14 -13.25 8.82
CA ILE A 119 8.21 -12.90 7.75
C ILE A 119 8.87 -13.24 6.41
N PRO A 120 8.29 -14.13 5.59
CA PRO A 120 8.94 -14.63 4.39
C PRO A 120 9.08 -13.54 3.34
N ARG A 121 10.16 -13.61 2.55
CA ARG A 121 10.25 -12.85 1.30
C ARG A 121 9.30 -13.49 0.30
N GLN A 122 8.35 -12.72 -0.20
CA GLN A 122 7.39 -13.20 -1.19
C GLN A 122 8.08 -13.35 -2.55
N HIS A 123 8.21 -14.59 -3.02
CA HIS A 123 8.83 -14.90 -4.32
C HIS A 123 7.81 -15.02 -5.46
N THR A 124 6.54 -15.22 -5.15
CA THR A 124 5.44 -15.37 -6.13
C THR A 124 4.48 -14.20 -6.04
N GLY A 125 3.92 -13.76 -7.17
CA GLY A 125 2.95 -12.66 -7.22
C GLY A 125 3.48 -11.31 -6.71
N TYR A 126 4.81 -11.15 -6.64
CA TYR A 126 5.50 -9.92 -6.28
C TYR A 126 6.30 -9.44 -7.50
N TYR A 127 6.09 -8.20 -7.90
CA TYR A 127 6.85 -7.60 -9.00
C TYR A 127 8.13 -6.96 -8.45
N SER A 128 9.29 -7.42 -8.96
CA SER A 128 10.61 -7.06 -8.43
C SER A 128 11.01 -5.61 -8.73
N ARG A 129 10.42 -4.99 -9.75
CA ARG A 129 10.70 -3.61 -10.19
C ARG A 129 9.62 -2.64 -9.69
N SER A 130 9.88 -1.33 -9.80
CA SER A 130 8.91 -0.30 -9.42
C SER A 130 7.72 -0.24 -10.38
N ILE A 131 6.51 -0.55 -9.92
CA ILE A 131 5.27 -0.40 -10.71
C ILE A 131 5.05 1.07 -11.08
N VAL A 132 5.36 2.00 -10.16
CA VAL A 132 5.27 3.44 -10.42
C VAL A 132 6.14 3.83 -11.61
N TRP A 133 7.39 3.35 -11.64
CA TRP A 133 8.29 3.63 -12.76
C TRP A 133 7.80 3.01 -14.08
N GLN A 134 7.34 1.75 -14.05
CA GLN A 134 6.82 1.11 -15.26
C GLN A 134 5.62 1.85 -15.83
N HIS A 135 4.73 2.33 -14.97
CA HIS A 135 3.53 3.02 -15.41
C HIS A 135 3.82 4.44 -15.91
N PHE A 136 4.48 5.26 -15.08
CA PHE A 136 4.63 6.69 -15.37
C PHE A 136 5.82 7.02 -16.27
N ALA A 137 6.93 6.28 -16.18
CA ALA A 137 8.11 6.54 -17.01
C ALA A 137 8.15 5.67 -18.27
N LYS A 138 7.69 4.41 -18.18
CA LYS A 138 7.72 3.46 -19.32
C LYS A 138 6.39 3.27 -20.02
N GLY A 139 5.31 3.92 -19.56
CA GLY A 139 4.00 3.87 -20.21
C GLY A 139 3.32 2.50 -20.20
N VAL A 140 3.74 1.57 -19.34
CA VAL A 140 3.16 0.22 -19.26
C VAL A 140 1.78 0.30 -18.63
N LYS A 141 0.74 -0.11 -19.38
CA LYS A 141 -0.67 -0.01 -18.96
C LYS A 141 -1.32 -1.34 -18.62
N LYS A 142 -0.85 -2.45 -19.19
CA LYS A 142 -1.41 -3.80 -18.93
C LYS A 142 -0.42 -4.65 -18.14
N PHE A 143 -0.95 -5.56 -17.33
CA PHE A 143 -0.14 -6.50 -16.56
C PHE A 143 0.71 -7.40 -17.48
N GLY A 144 0.17 -7.86 -18.60
CA GLY A 144 0.88 -8.71 -19.56
C GLY A 144 2.10 -8.05 -20.21
N ASP A 145 2.15 -6.71 -20.20
CA ASP A 145 3.23 -5.92 -20.79
C ASP A 145 4.39 -5.66 -19.79
N LEU A 146 4.24 -6.10 -18.54
CA LEU A 146 5.30 -5.95 -17.53
C LEU A 146 6.47 -6.89 -17.86
N LYS A 147 7.65 -6.29 -18.08
CA LYS A 147 8.90 -7.05 -18.24
C LYS A 147 9.18 -7.84 -16.96
N LYS A 148 9.21 -9.17 -17.09
CA LYS A 148 9.60 -10.10 -16.02
C LYS A 148 11.00 -9.78 -15.48
#